data_AF-A0AAW6Q708-F1
#
_entry.id   AF-A0AAW6Q708-F1
#
_cell.length_a   1.000
_cell.length_b   1.000
_cell.length_c   1.000
_cell.angle_alpha   90.00
_cell.angle_beta   90.00
_cell.angle_gamma   90.00
#
_symmetry.space_group_name_H-M   'P 1'
#
loop_
_entity.id
_entity.type
_entity.pdbx_description
1 polymer ?
#
loop_
_entity_poly.entity_id
_entity_poly.type
_entity_poly.pdbx_seq_one_letter_code
_entity_poly.pdbx_strand_id
1 'polypeptide(L)'
;MEKYEGQLVRNSSPERFSNLADLEKYYKNLFDLIYLLDLAEAEAIIAKKSSIASDYRKIKLGSGGFTKNDTLSRVQRSEFNSVNSIDDLVDKNIVGEGVGGKGSSFGHNNYYTVNFFRPYFGILENTEGVSGGLNFRRVAFELLAEKGYYGGMIPYISAKSNKQTDVLEGVVKGSDTHVLKMIFGDKYKSFSDFKKDMYKQRKDKLNKLKPFSFDFSSKKYEIKSFEDLKKVFIDNYDFITTIRVIIHVEMNKQTNEYRNSIFNE
;
A
#
# COMPACT_ATOMS: atom_id res chain seq x y z
N MET A 1 -2.88 13.30 19.82
CA MET A 1 -1.57 13.37 19.12
C MET A 1 -0.57 12.51 19.89
N GLU A 2 -0.86 11.22 20.01
CA GLU A 2 -0.21 10.34 20.99
C GLU A 2 0.15 8.98 20.34
N LYS A 3 0.42 8.97 19.03
CA LYS A 3 0.45 7.70 18.29
C LYS A 3 1.84 7.08 18.12
N TYR A 4 2.93 7.85 18.27
CA TYR A 4 4.30 7.36 18.07
C TYR A 4 5.29 8.17 18.94
N GLU A 5 5.31 7.94 20.26
CA GLU A 5 6.18 8.59 21.27
C GLU A 5 7.48 9.23 20.72
N GLY A 6 7.46 10.53 20.43
CA GLY A 6 8.66 11.28 20.00
C GLY A 6 9.28 10.86 18.66
N GLN A 7 8.70 9.92 17.92
CA GLN A 7 9.24 9.41 16.66
C GLN A 7 8.80 10.29 15.48
N LEU A 8 9.79 10.81 14.73
CA LEU A 8 9.53 11.63 13.54
C LEU A 8 9.11 10.72 12.36
N VAL A 9 7.81 10.45 12.26
CA VAL A 9 7.23 9.66 11.14
C VAL A 9 6.94 10.50 9.89
N ARG A 10 7.32 11.78 9.90
CA ARG A 10 7.07 12.79 8.85
C ARG A 10 8.38 13.47 8.46
N ASN A 11 8.40 14.18 7.34
CA ASN A 11 9.52 15.04 6.99
C ASN A 11 9.73 16.14 8.05
N SER A 12 10.99 16.51 8.25
CA SER A 12 11.46 17.46 9.25
C SER A 12 11.34 18.91 8.81
N SER A 13 11.41 19.18 7.49
CA SER A 13 11.37 20.53 6.92
C SER A 13 10.46 20.60 5.69
N PRO A 14 9.75 21.74 5.47
CA PRO A 14 9.04 21.99 4.20
C PRO A 14 9.99 22.01 2.99
N GLU A 15 11.27 22.33 3.18
CA GLU A 15 12.31 22.31 2.15
C GLU A 15 12.57 20.92 1.59
N ARG A 16 11.99 19.86 2.20
CA ARG A 16 12.01 18.52 1.61
C ARG A 16 11.40 18.50 0.21
N PHE A 17 10.48 19.41 -0.10
CA PHE A 17 9.77 19.46 -1.37
C PHE A 17 9.98 20.83 -2.02
N SER A 18 11.04 20.99 -2.81
CA SER A 18 11.28 22.22 -3.57
C SER A 18 10.59 22.19 -4.94
N ASN A 19 10.30 21.00 -5.47
CA ASN A 19 9.62 20.82 -6.75
C ASN A 19 8.80 19.51 -6.80
N LEU A 20 8.09 19.28 -7.90
CA LEU A 20 7.29 18.06 -8.08
C LEU A 20 8.14 16.79 -8.12
N ALA A 21 9.33 16.80 -8.72
CA ALA A 21 10.20 15.63 -8.74
C ALA A 21 10.62 15.19 -7.33
N ASP A 22 10.78 16.13 -6.38
CA ASP A 22 11.06 15.80 -4.99
C ASP A 22 9.90 15.05 -4.31
N LEU A 23 8.66 15.44 -4.61
CA LEU A 23 7.44 14.80 -4.13
C LEU A 23 7.32 13.38 -4.70
N GLU A 24 7.51 13.25 -6.01
CA GLU A 24 7.45 11.97 -6.72
C GLU A 24 8.53 11.02 -6.19
N LYS A 25 9.77 11.49 -6.06
CA LYS A 25 10.89 10.71 -5.52
C LYS A 25 10.64 10.27 -4.09
N TYR A 26 10.10 11.16 -3.25
CA TYR A 26 9.74 10.82 -1.88
C TYR A 26 8.71 9.68 -1.82
N TYR A 27 7.58 9.82 -2.51
CA TYR A 27 6.52 8.81 -2.48
C TYR A 27 6.96 7.51 -3.16
N LYS A 28 7.75 7.58 -4.23
CA LYS A 28 8.35 6.38 -4.85
C LYS A 28 9.18 5.58 -3.85
N ASN A 29 10.13 6.23 -3.18
CA ASN A 29 11.02 5.59 -2.21
C ASN A 29 10.29 5.18 -0.92
N LEU A 30 9.27 5.93 -0.50
CA LEU A 30 8.41 5.52 0.61
C LEU A 30 7.62 4.24 0.26
N PHE A 31 7.01 4.18 -0.92
CA PHE A 31 6.28 2.99 -1.34
C PHE A 31 7.20 1.80 -1.62
N ASP A 32 8.46 2.01 -2.03
CA ASP A 32 9.46 0.96 -2.05
C ASP A 32 9.61 0.30 -0.66
N LEU A 33 9.64 1.10 0.40
CA LEU A 33 9.62 0.56 1.77
C LEU A 33 8.30 -0.11 2.12
N ILE A 34 7.15 0.53 1.86
CA ILE A 34 5.84 -0.05 2.20
C ILE A 34 5.67 -1.41 1.53
N TYR A 35 6.04 -1.55 0.25
CA TYR A 35 5.98 -2.82 -0.47
C TYR A 35 6.98 -3.85 0.06
N LEU A 36 8.19 -3.45 0.46
CA LEU A 36 9.15 -4.34 1.12
C LEU A 36 8.60 -4.92 2.44
N LEU A 37 7.98 -4.06 3.26
CA LEU A 37 7.39 -4.48 4.53
C LEU A 37 6.16 -5.38 4.32
N ASP A 38 5.34 -5.09 3.31
CA ASP A 38 4.24 -5.96 2.90
C ASP A 38 4.73 -7.34 2.42
N LEU A 39 5.84 -7.41 1.69
CA LEU A 39 6.47 -8.68 1.30
C LEU A 39 6.89 -9.49 2.55
N ALA A 40 7.55 -8.86 3.52
CA ALA A 40 7.94 -9.54 4.76
C ALA A 40 6.74 -9.99 5.60
N GLU A 41 5.67 -9.18 5.65
CA GLU A 41 4.44 -9.52 6.35
C GLU A 41 3.67 -10.65 5.66
N ALA A 42 3.67 -10.71 4.32
CA ALA A 42 3.07 -11.81 3.57
C ALA A 42 3.74 -13.15 3.92
N GLU A 43 5.06 -13.18 4.07
CA GLU A 43 5.79 -14.38 4.53
C GLU A 43 5.39 -14.79 5.97
N ALA A 44 5.20 -13.82 6.86
CA ALA A 44 4.69 -14.08 8.21
C ALA A 44 3.25 -14.62 8.18
N ILE A 45 2.40 -14.10 7.29
CA ILE A 45 1.05 -14.62 7.05
C ILE A 45 1.08 -16.08 6.59
N ILE A 46 1.96 -16.41 5.64
CA ILE A 46 2.10 -17.76 5.11
C ILE A 46 2.60 -18.72 6.19
N ALA A 47 3.56 -18.28 7.03
CA ALA A 47 4.10 -19.10 8.12
C ALA A 47 3.07 -19.35 9.24
N LYS A 48 2.28 -18.34 9.62
CA LYS A 48 1.38 -18.40 10.79
C LYS A 48 -0.05 -18.79 10.45
N LYS A 49 -0.50 -18.58 9.20
CA LYS A 49 -1.82 -18.98 8.69
C LYS A 49 -2.96 -18.46 9.59
N SER A 50 -4.03 -19.23 9.79
CA SER A 50 -5.22 -18.79 10.52
C SER A 50 -5.03 -18.44 12.00
N SER A 51 -3.85 -18.68 12.60
CA SER A 51 -3.58 -18.23 13.97
C SER A 51 -3.68 -16.70 14.12
N ILE A 52 -3.46 -15.97 13.03
CA ILE A 52 -3.41 -14.51 12.99
C ILE A 52 -4.50 -13.87 12.10
N ALA A 53 -5.46 -14.68 11.62
CA ALA A 53 -6.51 -14.19 10.71
C ALA A 53 -7.39 -13.05 11.29
N SER A 54 -7.43 -12.90 12.62
CA SER A 54 -8.14 -11.80 13.29
C SER A 54 -7.52 -10.42 13.03
N ASP A 55 -6.27 -10.36 12.62
CA ASP A 55 -5.52 -9.12 12.39
C ASP A 55 -5.67 -8.60 10.96
N TYR A 56 -6.52 -9.27 10.17
CA TYR A 56 -6.81 -8.94 8.78
C TYR A 56 -8.31 -8.81 8.54
N ARG A 57 -8.65 -8.09 7.49
CA ARG A 57 -10.01 -7.89 6.99
C ARG A 57 -10.03 -8.13 5.49
N LYS A 58 -11.22 -8.43 4.96
CA LYS A 58 -11.48 -8.43 3.53
C LYS A 58 -12.17 -7.14 3.15
N ILE A 59 -11.57 -6.39 2.22
CA ILE A 59 -12.17 -5.19 1.65
C ILE A 59 -13.06 -5.57 0.46
N LYS A 60 -14.22 -4.93 0.34
CA LYS A 60 -15.17 -5.13 -0.76
C LYS A 60 -15.86 -3.83 -1.12
N LEU A 61 -16.25 -3.69 -2.39
CA LEU A 61 -17.17 -2.64 -2.79
C LEU A 61 -18.56 -2.91 -2.19
N GLY A 62 -19.17 -1.86 -1.63
CA GLY A 62 -20.57 -1.84 -1.25
C GLY A 62 -21.48 -1.91 -2.48
N SER A 63 -22.79 -2.03 -2.24
CA SER A 63 -23.80 -2.06 -3.29
C SER A 63 -24.17 -0.65 -3.79
N GLY A 64 -24.65 -0.61 -5.04
CA GLY A 64 -25.35 0.54 -5.64
C GLY A 64 -24.45 1.59 -6.32
N GLY A 65 -25.06 2.33 -7.25
CA GLY A 65 -24.57 3.58 -7.82
C GLY A 65 -23.25 3.53 -8.62
N PHE A 66 -22.95 4.65 -9.25
CA PHE A 66 -21.63 4.90 -9.86
C PHE A 66 -20.53 4.96 -8.79
N THR A 67 -20.88 5.41 -7.59
CA THR A 67 -19.95 5.75 -6.53
C THR A 67 -20.19 4.81 -5.35
N LYS A 68 -19.30 3.83 -5.15
CA LYS A 68 -19.48 2.72 -4.19
C LYS A 68 -18.66 2.94 -2.91
N ASN A 69 -19.18 2.56 -1.75
CA ASN A 69 -18.41 2.60 -0.50
C ASN A 69 -17.43 1.43 -0.43
N ASP A 70 -16.35 1.55 0.35
CA ASP A 70 -15.56 0.37 0.74
C ASP A 70 -16.11 -0.21 2.03
N THR A 71 -16.22 -1.53 2.10
CA THR A 71 -16.65 -2.23 3.31
C THR A 71 -15.57 -3.20 3.77
N LEU A 72 -15.33 -3.25 5.08
CA LEU A 72 -14.42 -4.20 5.70
C LEU A 72 -15.22 -5.28 6.42
N SER A 73 -14.90 -6.52 6.08
CA SER A 73 -15.51 -7.71 6.68
C SER A 73 -14.45 -8.63 7.26
N ARG A 74 -14.84 -9.53 8.16
CA ARG A 74 -13.95 -10.56 8.69
C ARG A 74 -13.54 -11.51 7.56
N VAL A 75 -12.25 -11.85 7.50
CA VAL A 75 -11.76 -12.90 6.60
C VAL A 75 -12.14 -14.27 7.16
N GLN A 76 -12.67 -15.16 6.31
CA GLN A 76 -12.94 -16.54 6.73
C GLN A 76 -11.63 -17.28 7.01
N ARG A 77 -11.57 -18.07 8.10
CA ARG A 77 -10.34 -18.78 8.48
C ARG A 77 -9.85 -19.75 7.39
N SER A 78 -10.77 -20.42 6.71
CA SER A 78 -10.46 -21.34 5.60
C SER A 78 -9.86 -20.60 4.40
N GLU A 79 -10.46 -19.48 4.00
CA GLU A 79 -9.94 -18.60 2.95
C GLU A 79 -8.54 -18.08 3.30
N PHE A 80 -8.33 -17.61 4.53
CA PHE A 80 -7.03 -17.11 4.99
C PHE A 80 -5.96 -18.22 5.04
N ASN A 81 -6.32 -19.45 5.45
CA ASN A 81 -5.41 -20.60 5.43
C ASN A 81 -4.91 -20.94 4.02
N SER A 82 -5.73 -20.69 2.99
CA SER A 82 -5.39 -20.97 1.59
C SER A 82 -4.39 -19.98 0.97
N VAL A 83 -4.03 -18.90 1.68
CA VAL A 83 -3.02 -17.93 1.22
C VAL A 83 -1.63 -18.58 1.20
N ASN A 84 -1.00 -18.67 0.04
CA ASN A 84 0.35 -19.23 -0.12
C ASN A 84 1.33 -18.25 -0.81
N SER A 85 0.87 -17.06 -1.15
CA SER A 85 1.66 -16.02 -1.82
C SER A 85 1.12 -14.63 -1.48
N ILE A 86 1.90 -13.59 -1.78
CA ILE A 86 1.39 -12.21 -1.71
C ILE A 86 0.30 -11.94 -2.75
N ASP A 87 0.37 -12.58 -3.92
CA ASP A 87 -0.65 -12.47 -4.96
C ASP A 87 -2.00 -13.02 -4.49
N ASP A 88 -1.99 -14.09 -3.70
CA ASP A 88 -3.20 -14.60 -3.04
C ASP A 88 -3.86 -13.56 -2.12
N LEU A 89 -3.06 -12.75 -1.43
CA LEU A 89 -3.56 -11.67 -0.56
C LEU A 89 -4.21 -10.55 -1.37
N VAL A 90 -3.62 -10.22 -2.53
CA VAL A 90 -4.19 -9.27 -3.50
C VAL A 90 -5.53 -9.80 -4.02
N ASP A 91 -5.55 -11.03 -4.56
CA ASP A 91 -6.74 -11.63 -5.19
C ASP A 91 -7.89 -11.85 -4.22
N LYS A 92 -7.57 -12.15 -2.95
CA LYS A 92 -8.57 -12.34 -1.89
C LYS A 92 -9.01 -11.01 -1.26
N ASN A 93 -8.50 -9.88 -1.74
CA ASN A 93 -8.79 -8.53 -1.26
C ASN A 93 -8.51 -8.36 0.25
N ILE A 94 -7.36 -8.84 0.71
CA ILE A 94 -6.98 -8.82 2.12
C ILE A 94 -6.29 -7.50 2.48
N VAL A 95 -6.67 -6.92 3.61
CA VAL A 95 -6.03 -5.73 4.19
C VAL A 95 -5.83 -5.93 5.69
N GLY A 96 -4.93 -5.16 6.29
CA GLY A 96 -4.73 -5.17 7.74
C GLY A 96 -5.96 -4.66 8.51
N GLU A 97 -6.18 -5.20 9.70
CA GLU A 97 -7.13 -4.65 10.66
C GLU A 97 -6.74 -3.20 11.02
N GLY A 98 -7.74 -2.33 11.18
CA GLY A 98 -7.53 -0.92 11.52
C GLY A 98 -6.91 -0.07 10.41
N VAL A 99 -6.82 -0.57 9.16
CA VAL A 99 -6.22 0.15 8.03
C VAL A 99 -6.91 1.49 7.70
N GLY A 100 -8.23 1.59 7.95
CA GLY A 100 -9.02 2.81 7.82
C GLY A 100 -9.36 3.49 9.16
N GLY A 101 -8.78 3.03 10.28
CA GLY A 101 -9.17 3.45 11.63
C GLY A 101 -10.43 2.76 12.16
N LYS A 102 -11.18 3.44 13.04
CA LYS A 102 -12.43 2.91 13.60
C LYS A 102 -13.53 2.97 12.54
N GLY A 103 -14.03 1.82 12.12
CA GLY A 103 -15.15 1.72 11.17
C GLY A 103 -15.05 0.48 10.28
N SER A 104 -16.16 0.13 9.65
CA SER A 104 -16.27 -0.98 8.70
C SER A 104 -16.86 -0.59 7.35
N SER A 105 -17.20 0.69 7.16
CA SER A 105 -17.74 1.25 5.92
C SER A 105 -17.13 2.62 5.69
N PHE A 106 -16.61 2.84 4.49
CA PHE A 106 -15.84 4.01 4.10
C PHE A 106 -16.38 4.57 2.79
N GLY A 107 -17.29 5.54 2.91
CA GLY A 107 -17.88 6.23 1.76
C GLY A 107 -17.10 7.45 1.30
N HIS A 108 -17.80 8.35 0.61
CA HIS A 108 -17.21 9.57 0.06
C HIS A 108 -17.40 10.74 1.03
N ASN A 109 -16.66 11.84 0.82
CA ASN A 109 -16.81 13.10 1.58
C ASN A 109 -16.66 12.98 3.11
N ASN A 110 -15.88 12.01 3.57
CA ASN A 110 -15.60 11.76 4.98
C ASN A 110 -14.12 11.93 5.32
N TYR A 111 -13.83 12.21 6.59
CA TYR A 111 -12.48 12.40 7.13
C TYR A 111 -11.84 11.06 7.52
N TYR A 112 -11.45 10.27 6.53
CA TYR A 112 -10.74 9.01 6.74
C TYR A 112 -9.23 9.18 6.59
N THR A 113 -8.49 8.35 7.33
CA THR A 113 -7.04 8.20 7.16
C THR A 113 -6.75 6.81 6.64
N VAL A 114 -5.75 6.68 5.77
CA VAL A 114 -5.21 5.39 5.34
C VAL A 114 -3.92 5.15 6.12
N ASN A 115 -3.87 4.09 6.92
CA ASN A 115 -2.67 3.77 7.68
C ASN A 115 -1.69 2.98 6.82
N PHE A 116 -0.59 3.61 6.38
CA PHE A 116 0.44 2.94 5.58
C PHE A 116 1.24 1.87 6.34
N PHE A 117 1.21 1.91 7.67
CA PHE A 117 1.87 0.90 8.51
C PHE A 117 0.98 -0.32 8.80
N ARG A 118 -0.25 -0.35 8.26
CA ARG A 118 -1.04 -1.57 8.10
C ARG A 118 -0.97 -1.99 6.64
N PRO A 119 -0.85 -3.29 6.33
CA PRO A 119 -0.76 -3.71 4.95
C PRO A 119 -2.07 -3.47 4.21
N TYR A 120 -1.97 -3.18 2.93
CA TYR A 120 -3.10 -2.98 2.02
C TYR A 120 -2.83 -3.79 0.76
N PHE A 121 -3.00 -5.12 0.85
CA PHE A 121 -2.71 -6.03 -0.25
C PHE A 121 -3.79 -5.95 -1.32
N GLY A 122 -5.05 -6.12 -0.90
CA GLY A 122 -6.22 -6.02 -1.76
C GLY A 122 -6.45 -4.61 -2.25
N ILE A 123 -6.53 -4.43 -3.56
CA ILE A 123 -6.87 -3.16 -4.21
C ILE A 123 -8.15 -3.37 -5.01
N LEU A 124 -9.16 -2.55 -4.76
CA LEU A 124 -10.45 -2.67 -5.41
C LEU A 124 -10.49 -1.89 -6.72
N GLU A 125 -11.32 -2.37 -7.63
CA GLU A 125 -11.63 -1.74 -8.90
C GLU A 125 -13.14 -1.75 -9.09
N ASN A 126 -13.76 -0.58 -9.23
CA ASN A 126 -15.15 -0.48 -9.65
C ASN A 126 -15.22 -0.31 -11.18
N THR A 127 -15.57 -1.36 -11.91
CA THR A 127 -15.67 -1.31 -13.38
C THR A 127 -16.82 -0.44 -13.89
N GLU A 128 -17.80 -0.14 -13.02
CA GLU A 128 -19.00 0.63 -13.33
C GLU A 128 -18.95 2.07 -12.78
N GLY A 129 -17.83 2.46 -12.16
CA GLY A 129 -17.68 3.80 -11.60
C GLY A 129 -16.50 3.92 -10.62
N VAL A 130 -16.66 4.62 -9.51
CA VAL A 130 -15.56 4.94 -8.57
C VAL A 130 -15.67 4.08 -7.31
N SER A 131 -14.53 3.55 -6.85
CA SER A 131 -14.41 2.84 -5.57
C SER A 131 -14.57 3.76 -4.34
N GLY A 132 -14.54 3.17 -3.15
CA GLY A 132 -14.83 3.90 -1.92
C GLY A 132 -13.69 4.77 -1.43
N GLY A 133 -13.97 5.55 -0.39
CA GLY A 133 -13.05 6.59 0.08
C GLY A 133 -11.73 6.07 0.64
N LEU A 134 -11.66 4.81 1.10
CA LEU A 134 -10.45 4.22 1.64
C LEU A 134 -9.54 3.70 0.50
N ASN A 135 -10.11 2.95 -0.44
CA ASN A 135 -9.43 2.45 -1.64
C ASN A 135 -8.97 3.58 -2.53
N PHE A 136 -9.84 4.54 -2.82
CA PHE A 136 -9.52 5.71 -3.62
C PHE A 136 -8.29 6.46 -3.08
N ARG A 137 -8.23 6.70 -1.77
CA ARG A 137 -7.05 7.37 -1.16
C ARG A 137 -5.78 6.53 -1.26
N ARG A 138 -5.88 5.22 -1.01
CA ARG A 138 -4.72 4.33 -1.10
C ARG A 138 -4.18 4.29 -2.53
N VAL A 139 -5.05 4.09 -3.51
CA VAL A 139 -4.71 4.02 -4.94
C VAL A 139 -4.09 5.34 -5.40
N ALA A 140 -4.65 6.49 -5.01
CA ALA A 140 -4.11 7.80 -5.37
C ALA A 140 -2.64 7.97 -4.96
N PHE A 141 -2.25 7.49 -3.77
CA PHE A 141 -0.87 7.54 -3.31
C PHE A 141 0.03 6.50 -4.00
N GLU A 142 -0.48 5.32 -4.33
CA GLU A 142 0.26 4.33 -5.13
C GLU A 142 0.51 4.83 -6.55
N LEU A 143 -0.45 5.51 -7.16
CA LEU A 143 -0.30 6.15 -8.46
C LEU A 143 0.64 7.35 -8.43
N LEU A 144 0.62 8.14 -7.34
CA LEU A 144 1.62 9.19 -7.11
C LEU A 144 3.04 8.59 -7.05
N ALA A 145 3.20 7.46 -6.37
CA ALA A 145 4.50 6.80 -6.24
C ALA A 145 5.01 6.20 -7.57
N GLU A 146 4.11 5.71 -8.42
CA GLU A 146 4.50 5.06 -9.68
C GLU A 146 4.61 6.02 -10.87
N LYS A 147 3.66 6.95 -11.00
CA LYS A 147 3.50 7.82 -12.17
C LYS A 147 3.56 9.31 -11.85
N GLY A 148 3.79 9.65 -10.59
CA GLY A 148 3.96 11.03 -10.17
C GLY A 148 2.66 11.82 -10.08
N TYR A 149 2.79 13.13 -9.86
CA TYR A 149 1.64 13.98 -9.54
C TYR A 149 0.71 14.14 -10.75
N TYR A 150 1.24 14.57 -11.90
CA TYR A 150 0.45 14.78 -13.11
C TYR A 150 0.22 13.51 -13.93
N GLY A 151 1.12 12.52 -13.82
CA GLY A 151 1.01 11.27 -14.57
C GLY A 151 0.13 10.22 -13.89
N GLY A 152 0.04 10.23 -12.56
CA GLY A 152 -0.70 9.22 -11.78
C GLY A 152 -1.82 9.79 -10.94
N MET A 153 -1.46 10.63 -9.97
CA MET A 153 -2.41 11.08 -8.96
C MET A 153 -3.54 11.94 -9.56
N ILE A 154 -3.20 12.98 -10.32
CA ILE A 154 -4.19 13.91 -10.88
C ILE A 154 -5.18 13.24 -11.82
N PRO A 155 -4.76 12.42 -12.80
CA PRO A 155 -5.71 11.69 -13.65
C PRO A 155 -6.70 10.83 -12.84
N TYR A 156 -6.28 10.29 -11.69
CA TYR A 156 -7.11 9.48 -10.81
C TYR A 156 -8.07 10.28 -9.92
N ILE A 157 -7.58 11.33 -9.26
CA ILE A 157 -8.40 12.05 -8.28
C ILE A 157 -9.26 13.16 -8.89
N SER A 158 -8.98 13.54 -10.13
CA SER A 158 -9.72 14.59 -10.82
C SER A 158 -10.73 14.01 -11.80
N ALA A 159 -11.78 14.77 -12.09
CA ALA A 159 -12.73 14.47 -13.16
C ALA A 159 -12.14 14.63 -14.58
N LYS A 160 -10.80 14.54 -14.76
CA LYS A 160 -10.14 14.69 -16.06
C LYS A 160 -10.59 13.60 -17.03
N SER A 161 -10.74 12.36 -16.56
CA SER A 161 -11.29 11.24 -17.35
C SER A 161 -12.72 11.51 -17.85
N ASN A 162 -13.52 12.29 -17.11
CA ASN A 162 -14.88 12.64 -17.52
C ASN A 162 -14.92 13.63 -18.70
N LYS A 163 -13.80 14.24 -19.07
CA LYS A 163 -13.71 15.13 -20.23
C LYS A 163 -13.32 14.42 -21.53
N GLN A 164 -12.89 13.15 -21.47
CA GLN A 164 -12.55 12.38 -22.67
C GLN A 164 -13.81 11.92 -23.41
N THR A 165 -13.81 12.05 -24.73
CA THR A 165 -14.88 11.57 -25.63
C THR A 165 -14.60 10.15 -26.11
N ASP A 166 -13.33 9.80 -26.24
CA ASP A 166 -12.89 8.54 -26.84
C ASP A 166 -12.69 7.48 -25.75
N VAL A 167 -13.81 6.99 -25.22
CA VAL A 167 -13.82 5.89 -24.24
C VAL A 167 -13.94 4.57 -25.00
N LEU A 168 -13.05 3.63 -24.71
CA LEU A 168 -13.07 2.31 -25.32
C LEU A 168 -14.42 1.62 -25.13
N GLU A 169 -14.86 0.88 -26.16
CA GLU A 169 -16.08 0.10 -26.10
C GLU A 169 -16.08 -0.85 -24.90
N GLY A 170 -17.21 -0.92 -24.18
CA GLY A 170 -17.36 -1.72 -22.97
C GLY A 170 -16.72 -1.13 -21.70
N VAL A 171 -16.05 0.01 -21.77
CA VAL A 171 -15.48 0.70 -20.60
C VAL A 171 -16.42 1.83 -20.15
N VAL A 172 -16.80 1.83 -18.87
CA VAL A 172 -17.66 2.90 -18.32
C VAL A 172 -16.82 4.16 -18.12
N LYS A 173 -17.23 5.27 -18.74
CA LYS A 173 -16.57 6.56 -18.61
C LYS A 173 -16.46 6.99 -17.14
N GLY A 174 -15.24 7.33 -16.73
CA GLY A 174 -14.93 7.80 -15.38
C GLY A 174 -14.83 6.68 -14.33
N SER A 175 -14.99 5.41 -14.73
CA SER A 175 -14.76 4.27 -13.84
C SER A 175 -13.29 4.13 -13.44
N ASP A 176 -13.02 3.39 -12.37
CA ASP A 176 -11.65 3.00 -11.97
C ASP A 176 -10.92 2.33 -13.15
N THR A 177 -11.59 1.43 -13.89
CA THR A 177 -11.05 0.76 -15.09
C THR A 177 -10.68 1.76 -16.18
N HIS A 178 -11.55 2.75 -16.44
CA HIS A 178 -11.27 3.79 -17.44
C HIS A 178 -10.01 4.58 -17.07
N VAL A 179 -9.88 4.96 -15.80
CA VAL A 179 -8.74 5.75 -15.35
C VAL A 179 -7.44 4.94 -15.33
N LEU A 180 -7.49 3.66 -14.95
CA LEU A 180 -6.34 2.76 -15.05
C LEU A 180 -5.79 2.74 -16.48
N LYS A 181 -6.66 2.54 -17.48
CA LYS A 181 -6.28 2.56 -18.90
C LYS A 181 -5.76 3.92 -19.35
N MET A 182 -6.35 5.01 -18.89
CA MET A 182 -5.85 6.36 -19.20
C MET A 182 -4.41 6.58 -18.69
N ILE A 183 -4.05 6.00 -17.53
CA ILE A 183 -2.73 6.18 -16.91
C ILE A 183 -1.68 5.21 -17.50
N PHE A 184 -2.08 3.96 -17.78
CA PHE A 184 -1.14 2.89 -18.10
C PHE A 184 -1.32 2.28 -19.50
N GLY A 185 -2.29 2.74 -20.28
CA GLY A 185 -2.69 2.07 -21.52
C GLY A 185 -3.08 0.62 -21.25
N ASP A 186 -2.57 -0.29 -22.07
CA ASP A 186 -2.84 -1.73 -21.97
C ASP A 186 -1.85 -2.48 -21.06
N LYS A 187 -0.98 -1.77 -20.31
CA LYS A 187 0.02 -2.41 -19.44
C LYS A 187 -0.62 -3.31 -18.36
N TYR A 188 -1.76 -2.90 -17.81
CA TYR A 188 -2.47 -3.64 -16.76
C TYR A 188 -3.94 -3.81 -17.14
N LYS A 189 -4.49 -5.02 -16.92
CA LYS A 189 -5.91 -5.29 -17.17
C LYS A 189 -6.79 -4.89 -15.99
N SER A 190 -6.22 -4.88 -14.79
CA SER A 190 -6.90 -4.53 -13.55
C SER A 190 -5.98 -3.81 -12.57
N PHE A 191 -6.54 -3.14 -11.56
CA PHE A 191 -5.73 -2.61 -10.45
C PHE A 191 -5.02 -3.73 -9.67
N SER A 192 -5.61 -4.92 -9.59
CA SER A 192 -4.96 -6.10 -9.00
C SER A 192 -3.68 -6.48 -9.76
N ASP A 193 -3.68 -6.44 -11.10
CA ASP A 193 -2.47 -6.69 -11.89
C ASP A 193 -1.40 -5.63 -11.66
N PHE A 194 -1.80 -4.35 -11.59
CA PHE A 194 -0.91 -3.25 -11.22
C PHE A 194 -0.26 -3.53 -9.86
N LYS A 195 -1.06 -3.90 -8.85
CA LYS A 195 -0.57 -4.16 -7.49
C LYS A 195 0.40 -5.33 -7.43
N LYS A 196 0.12 -6.42 -8.17
CA LYS A 196 1.03 -7.57 -8.30
C LYS A 196 2.34 -7.17 -8.98
N ASP A 197 2.30 -6.35 -10.04
CA ASP A 197 3.52 -5.83 -10.66
C ASP A 197 4.33 -4.95 -9.69
N MET A 198 3.66 -4.15 -8.86
CA MET A 198 4.36 -3.36 -7.83
C MET A 198 5.12 -4.24 -6.86
N TYR A 199 4.52 -5.32 -6.36
CA TYR A 199 5.20 -6.30 -5.52
C TYR A 199 6.34 -7.01 -6.26
N LYS A 200 6.10 -7.47 -7.50
CA LYS A 200 7.11 -8.12 -8.34
C LYS A 200 8.34 -7.23 -8.53
N GLN A 201 8.16 -5.95 -8.87
CA GLN A 201 9.27 -5.02 -9.07
C GLN A 201 10.15 -4.85 -7.82
N ARG A 202 9.59 -4.98 -6.59
CA ARG A 202 10.37 -4.93 -5.34
C ARG A 202 10.98 -6.28 -5.02
N LYS A 203 10.28 -7.38 -5.31
CA LYS A 203 10.81 -8.75 -5.21
C LYS A 203 12.07 -8.92 -6.06
N ASP A 204 12.06 -8.39 -7.29
CA ASP A 204 13.19 -8.43 -8.23
C ASP A 204 14.41 -7.60 -7.75
N LYS A 205 14.24 -6.76 -6.71
CA LYS A 205 15.29 -5.90 -6.12
C LYS A 205 15.75 -6.34 -4.74
N LEU A 206 15.23 -7.42 -4.17
CA LEU A 206 15.54 -7.83 -2.79
C LEU A 206 17.03 -8.09 -2.56
N ASN A 207 17.75 -8.58 -3.57
CA ASN A 207 19.21 -8.75 -3.52
C ASN A 207 20.00 -7.44 -3.50
N LYS A 208 19.35 -6.31 -3.84
CA LYS A 208 19.93 -4.96 -3.78
C LYS A 208 19.53 -4.20 -2.51
N LEU A 209 18.80 -4.82 -1.58
CA LEU A 209 18.40 -4.17 -0.33
C LEU A 209 19.64 -3.68 0.43
N LYS A 210 19.68 -2.38 0.75
CA LYS A 210 20.76 -1.81 1.56
C LYS A 210 20.64 -2.34 3.00
N PRO A 211 21.75 -2.75 3.63
CA PRO A 211 21.72 -3.16 5.03
C PRO A 211 21.24 -2.02 5.93
N PHE A 212 20.53 -2.38 6.99
CA PHE A 212 20.09 -1.46 8.02
C PHE A 212 19.97 -2.15 9.37
N SER A 213 19.81 -1.37 10.44
CA SER A 213 19.58 -1.92 11.77
C SER A 213 18.61 -1.06 12.54
N PHE A 214 17.83 -1.66 13.43
CA PHE A 214 16.93 -0.92 14.32
C PHE A 214 16.87 -1.59 15.68
N ASP A 215 16.50 -0.82 16.69
CA ASP A 215 16.33 -1.30 18.06
C ASP A 215 14.86 -1.58 18.36
N PHE A 216 14.58 -2.74 18.96
CA PHE A 216 13.26 -3.11 19.45
C PHE A 216 13.38 -4.01 20.68
N SER A 217 12.64 -3.68 21.75
CA SER A 217 12.64 -4.43 23.02
C SER A 217 14.06 -4.69 23.58
N SER A 218 14.86 -3.63 23.66
CA SER A 218 16.26 -3.67 24.14
C SER A 218 17.21 -4.56 23.32
N LYS A 219 16.80 -5.00 22.13
CA LYS A 219 17.61 -5.77 21.19
C LYS A 219 17.83 -4.99 19.90
N LYS A 220 19.07 -5.00 19.42
CA LYS A 220 19.41 -4.52 18.08
C LYS A 220 19.20 -5.61 17.04
N TYR A 221 18.46 -5.30 15.99
CA TYR A 221 18.26 -6.17 14.83
C TYR A 221 19.11 -5.66 13.67
N GLU A 222 19.96 -6.52 13.12
CA GLU A 222 20.72 -6.24 11.90
C GLU A 222 20.06 -6.92 10.70
N ILE A 223 19.68 -6.14 9.70
CA ILE A 223 19.06 -6.62 8.47
C ILE A 223 20.08 -6.47 7.36
N LYS A 224 20.69 -7.58 6.94
CA LYS A 224 21.68 -7.62 5.83
C LYS A 224 21.03 -8.07 4.53
N SER A 225 19.88 -8.73 4.63
CA SER A 225 19.12 -9.28 3.51
C SER A 225 17.63 -9.29 3.82
N PHE A 226 16.80 -9.56 2.80
CA PHE A 226 15.37 -9.77 3.01
C PHE A 226 15.06 -10.98 3.91
N GLU A 227 15.92 -12.00 3.92
CA GLU A 227 15.74 -13.18 4.77
C GLU A 227 15.82 -12.82 6.27
N ASP A 228 16.70 -11.90 6.64
CA ASP A 228 16.78 -11.37 8.01
C ASP A 228 15.48 -10.64 8.39
N LEU A 229 14.96 -9.80 7.49
CA LEU A 229 13.72 -9.05 7.69
C LEU A 229 12.52 -9.99 7.84
N LYS A 230 12.42 -10.99 6.97
CA LYS A 230 11.39 -12.03 7.00
C LYS A 230 11.39 -12.74 8.37
N LYS A 231 12.56 -13.16 8.84
CA LYS A 231 12.69 -13.82 10.15
C LYS A 231 12.22 -12.92 11.29
N VAL A 232 12.61 -11.65 11.29
CA VAL A 232 12.15 -10.67 12.29
C VAL A 232 10.63 -10.57 12.32
N PHE A 233 9.97 -10.48 11.15
CA PHE A 233 8.51 -10.36 11.06
C PHE A 233 7.79 -11.62 11.55
N ILE A 234 8.34 -12.81 11.28
CA ILE A 234 7.79 -14.08 11.78
C ILE A 234 7.95 -14.18 13.30
N ASP A 235 9.16 -13.92 13.81
CA ASP A 235 9.50 -14.10 15.22
C ASP A 235 8.80 -13.07 16.13
N ASN A 236 8.54 -11.87 15.62
CA ASN A 236 7.95 -10.76 16.38
C ASN A 236 6.56 -10.35 15.87
N TYR A 237 5.80 -11.30 15.32
CA TYR A 237 4.54 -11.02 14.64
C TYR A 237 3.57 -10.14 15.45
N ASP A 238 3.41 -10.40 16.74
CA ASP A 238 2.48 -9.67 17.62
C ASP A 238 2.79 -8.16 17.71
N PHE A 239 4.01 -7.76 17.33
CA PHE A 239 4.50 -6.38 17.35
C PHE A 239 4.78 -5.81 15.95
N ILE A 240 4.36 -6.47 14.86
CA ILE A 240 4.71 -6.06 13.49
C ILE A 240 4.32 -4.62 13.16
N THR A 241 3.18 -4.14 13.65
CA THR A 241 2.75 -2.77 13.37
C THR A 241 3.72 -1.76 14.00
N THR A 242 4.19 -2.04 15.22
CA THR A 242 5.21 -1.24 15.89
C THR A 242 6.55 -1.33 15.17
N ILE A 243 6.96 -2.54 14.77
CA ILE A 243 8.21 -2.76 14.02
C ILE A 243 8.19 -2.04 12.68
N ARG A 244 7.08 -2.06 11.93
CA ARG A 244 6.91 -1.32 10.67
C ARG A 244 7.14 0.18 10.85
N VAL A 245 6.64 0.76 11.95
CA VAL A 245 6.85 2.18 12.28
C VAL A 245 8.32 2.45 12.61
N ILE A 246 8.94 1.62 13.45
CA ILE A 246 10.34 1.75 13.83
C ILE A 246 11.24 1.70 12.58
N ILE A 247 11.00 0.72 11.69
CA ILE A 247 11.75 0.60 10.43
C ILE A 247 11.53 1.83 9.55
N HIS A 248 10.30 2.34 9.43
CA HIS A 248 10.05 3.58 8.68
C HIS A 248 10.83 4.76 9.22
N VAL A 249 10.87 4.94 10.55
CA VAL A 249 11.61 6.03 11.18
C VAL A 249 13.10 5.91 10.91
N GLU A 250 13.64 4.69 11.00
CA GLU A 250 15.06 4.43 10.71
C GLU A 250 15.38 4.66 9.23
N MET A 251 14.55 4.15 8.33
CA MET A 251 14.71 4.34 6.89
C MET A 251 14.58 5.81 6.51
N ASN A 252 13.67 6.56 7.15
CA ASN A 252 13.55 7.99 6.93
C ASN A 252 14.87 8.71 7.27
N LYS A 253 15.57 8.33 8.34
CA LYS A 253 16.90 8.87 8.66
C LYS A 253 17.97 8.42 7.67
N GLN A 254 18.12 7.11 7.49
CA GLN A 254 19.18 6.51 6.67
C GLN A 254 19.12 6.96 5.20
N THR A 255 17.92 7.19 4.67
CA THR A 255 17.71 7.61 3.27
C THR A 255 17.71 9.12 3.07
N ASN A 256 18.00 9.91 4.12
CA ASN A 256 17.87 11.36 4.12
C ASN A 256 16.45 11.80 3.68
N GLU A 257 15.45 11.31 4.42
CA GLU A 257 14.02 11.50 4.20
C GLU A 257 13.55 11.01 2.84
N TYR A 258 13.91 9.77 2.47
CA TYR A 258 13.57 9.17 1.19
C TYR A 258 14.07 9.95 -0.03
N ARG A 259 15.13 10.77 0.13
CA ARG A 259 15.87 11.32 -1.03
C ARG A 259 16.64 10.24 -1.77
N ASN A 260 17.06 9.20 -1.04
CA ASN A 260 17.78 8.05 -1.57
C ASN A 260 16.91 6.79 -1.49
N SER A 261 17.10 5.86 -2.43
CA SER A 261 16.41 4.57 -2.38
C SER A 261 16.97 3.68 -1.26
N ILE A 262 16.11 2.82 -0.71
CA ILE A 262 16.49 1.72 0.18
C ILE A 262 17.19 0.56 -0.56
N PHE A 263 17.18 0.59 -1.89
CA PHE A 263 17.91 -0.36 -2.74
C PHE A 263 19.17 0.31 -3.31
N ASN A 264 20.20 -0.50 -3.58
CA ASN A 264 21.33 -0.13 -4.42
C ASN A 264 20.88 -0.02 -5.89
N GLU A 265 21.57 0.82 -6.67
CA GLU A 265 21.29 1.02 -8.10
C GLU A 265 21.61 -0.22 -8.95
#